data_AF-A0A1W1C9M4-F1
#
_entry.id   AF-A0A1W1C9M4-F1
#
_cell.length_a   1.000
_cell.length_b   1.000
_cell.length_c   1.000
_cell.angle_alpha   90.00
_cell.angle_beta   90.00
_cell.angle_gamma   90.00
#
_symmetry.space_group_name_H-M   'P 1'
#
loop_
_entity.id
_entity.type
_entity.pdbx_description
1 polymer ?
#
loop_
_entity_poly.entity_id
_entity_poly.type
_entity_poly.pdbx_seq_one_letter_code
_entity_poly.pdbx_strand_id
1 'polypeptide(L)'
;MQLIKFIFGIILAQIATYTMFILMPKELNLQSFIQTTIPLLFIALIIAFWFTSLSENQIKDALHKAEGNFAKEKEKIKVKAEKDKIKTMKEAQKEIVHEATKTHAKANFKVGASFAGVLAIGGLFVLAQMVTAGLLVMSATGGVIGGYYWRGKRIKNGTNLQELPPHKNDLKVIEEKKLVSSKKLLK
;
A
#
# COMPACT_ATOMS: atom_id res chain seq x y z
N MET A 1 26.75 46.77 14.57
CA MET A 1 27.11 47.41 15.85
C MET A 1 25.98 48.32 16.31
N GLN A 2 25.04 47.79 17.09
CA GLN A 2 23.82 48.51 17.48
C GLN A 2 24.02 49.39 18.73
N LEU A 3 25.04 49.06 19.56
CA LEU A 3 25.50 49.89 20.68
C LEU A 3 25.86 51.31 20.28
N ILE A 4 26.44 51.51 19.08
CA ILE A 4 26.79 52.83 18.55
C ILE A 4 25.55 53.72 18.39
N LYS A 5 24.41 53.15 17.99
CA LYS A 5 23.15 53.89 17.83
C LYS A 5 22.58 54.36 19.17
N PHE A 6 22.69 53.52 20.21
CA PHE A 6 22.33 53.88 21.58
C PHE A 6 23.26 54.97 22.14
N ILE A 7 24.59 54.80 21.98
CA ILE A 7 25.58 55.79 22.42
C ILE A 7 25.33 57.14 21.75
N PHE A 8 25.02 57.16 20.45
CA PHE A 8 24.67 58.38 19.74
C PHE A 8 23.44 59.08 20.33
N GLY A 9 22.38 58.32 20.64
CA GLY A 9 21.18 58.85 21.30
C GLY A 9 21.46 59.42 22.70
N ILE A 10 22.33 58.75 23.49
CA ILE A 10 22.75 59.24 24.80
C ILE A 10 23.53 60.55 24.66
N ILE A 11 24.48 60.62 23.72
CA ILE A 11 25.27 61.84 23.47
C ILE A 11 24.35 62.99 23.07
N LEU A 12 23.37 62.74 22.20
CA LEU A 12 22.39 63.75 21.78
C LEU A 12 21.56 64.27 22.96
N ALA A 13 21.13 63.38 23.86
CA ALA A 13 20.43 63.74 25.08
C ALA A 13 21.29 64.63 26.00
N GLN A 14 22.56 64.27 26.18
CA GLN A 14 23.50 65.04 27.00
C GLN A 14 23.76 66.44 26.42
N ILE A 15 23.91 66.55 25.10
CA ILE A 15 24.06 67.85 24.42
C ILE A 15 22.81 68.70 24.64
N ALA A 16 21.61 68.12 24.48
CA ALA A 16 20.35 68.83 24.70
C ALA A 16 20.18 69.29 26.16
N THR A 17 20.57 68.46 27.14
CA THR A 17 20.57 68.85 28.56
C THR A 17 21.59 69.95 28.84
N TYR A 18 22.77 69.86 28.24
CA TYR A 18 23.84 70.86 28.41
C TYR A 18 23.48 72.22 27.79
N THR A 19 22.91 72.25 26.59
CA THR A 19 22.41 73.49 25.98
C THR A 19 21.30 74.11 26.82
N MET A 20 20.42 73.28 27.38
CA MET A 20 19.38 73.74 28.29
C MET A 20 19.94 74.37 29.57
N PHE A 21 20.98 73.75 30.14
CA PHE A 21 21.66 74.25 31.33
C PHE A 21 22.29 75.63 31.09
N ILE A 22 22.89 75.85 29.92
CA ILE A 22 23.46 77.16 29.54
C ILE A 22 22.37 78.22 29.32
N LEU A 23 21.22 77.83 28.77
CA LEU A 23 20.10 78.72 28.48
C LEU A 23 19.25 79.05 29.71
N MET A 24 19.54 78.45 30.87
CA MET A 24 18.80 78.66 32.11
C MET A 24 18.99 80.11 32.60
N PRO A 25 17.90 80.88 32.80
CA PRO A 25 18.00 82.23 33.35
C PRO A 25 18.44 82.19 34.82
N LYS A 26 19.23 83.20 35.23
CA LYS A 26 19.74 83.34 36.62
C LYS A 26 18.64 83.58 37.66
N GLU A 27 17.51 84.12 37.24
CA GLU A 27 16.34 84.41 38.06
C GLU A 27 15.25 83.38 37.77
N LEU A 28 14.85 82.59 38.77
CA LEU A 28 13.84 81.54 38.61
C LEU A 28 12.43 82.16 38.72
N ASN A 29 11.90 82.63 37.59
CA ASN A 29 10.51 83.06 37.47
C ASN A 29 9.63 81.92 36.90
N LEU A 30 8.35 81.87 37.29
CA LEU A 30 7.37 80.85 36.88
C LEU A 30 7.23 80.79 35.34
N GLN A 31 7.25 81.95 34.67
CA GLN A 31 7.18 82.04 33.22
C GLN A 31 8.44 81.47 32.54
N SER A 32 9.62 81.78 33.09
CA SER A 32 10.90 81.27 32.60
C SER A 32 10.99 79.74 32.77
N PHE A 33 10.50 79.23 33.90
CA PHE A 33 10.47 77.79 34.18
C PHE A 33 9.56 77.03 33.20
N ILE A 34 8.39 77.58 32.86
CA ILE A 34 7.47 76.98 31.89
C ILE A 34 8.08 76.98 30.49
N GLN A 35 8.70 78.10 30.09
CA GLN A 35 9.33 78.25 28.78
C GLN A 35 10.50 77.28 28.57
N THR A 36 11.23 76.93 29.64
CA THR A 36 12.32 75.95 29.57
C THR A 36 11.83 74.50 29.68
N THR A 37 10.86 74.23 30.56
CA THR A 37 10.43 72.85 30.86
C THR A 37 9.66 72.22 29.72
N ILE A 38 8.80 72.98 29.03
CA ILE A 38 7.99 72.47 27.91
C ILE A 38 8.87 71.89 26.78
N PRO A 39 9.81 72.63 26.18
CA PRO A 39 10.63 72.10 25.09
C PRO A 39 11.52 70.95 25.56
N LEU A 40 12.01 70.98 26.81
CA LEU A 40 12.79 69.87 27.37
C LEU A 40 11.96 68.58 27.44
N LEU A 41 10.69 68.68 27.83
CA LEU A 41 9.76 67.55 27.88
C LEU A 41 9.54 66.96 26.48
N PHE A 42 9.32 67.81 25.47
CA PHE A 42 9.19 67.36 24.08
C PHE A 42 10.45 66.65 23.56
N ILE A 43 11.64 67.20 23.84
CA ILE A 43 12.91 66.56 23.46
C ILE A 43 13.07 65.22 24.17
N ALA A 44 12.76 65.13 25.45
CA ALA A 44 12.81 63.89 26.22
C ALA A 44 11.84 62.83 25.67
N LEU A 45 10.62 63.22 25.26
CA LEU A 45 9.66 62.33 24.61
C LEU A 45 10.18 61.77 23.28
N ILE A 46 10.77 62.62 22.44
CA ILE A 46 11.34 62.21 21.15
C ILE A 46 12.49 61.23 21.37
N ILE A 47 13.36 61.51 22.35
CA ILE A 47 14.47 60.62 22.72
C ILE A 47 13.91 59.30 23.28
N ALA A 48 12.94 59.32 24.18
CA ALA A 48 12.33 58.13 24.74
C ALA A 48 11.68 57.25 23.65
N PHE A 49 10.99 57.87 22.70
CA PHE A 49 10.42 57.20 21.54
C PHE A 49 11.52 56.59 20.65
N TRP A 50 12.60 57.32 20.38
CA TRP A 50 13.74 56.83 19.62
C TRP A 50 14.40 55.60 20.26
N PHE A 51 14.62 55.62 21.58
CA PHE A 51 15.16 54.49 22.32
C PHE A 51 14.22 53.28 22.33
N THR A 52 12.91 53.53 22.48
CA THR A 52 11.89 52.47 22.43
C THR A 52 11.89 51.79 21.07
N SER A 53 11.87 52.56 19.98
CA SER A 53 11.94 52.05 18.61
C SER A 53 13.21 51.23 18.35
N LEU A 54 14.36 51.69 18.86
CA LEU A 54 15.62 50.98 18.71
C LEU A 54 15.65 49.65 19.50
N SER A 55 14.97 49.60 20.64
CA SER A 55 14.87 48.42 21.51
C SER A 55 13.91 47.35 20.96
N GLU A 56 12.78 47.77 20.38
CA GLU A 56 11.74 46.87 19.89
C GLU A 56 12.24 46.01 18.72
N ASN A 57 13.11 46.56 17.89
CA ASN A 57 13.78 45.84 16.81
C ASN A 57 14.68 44.70 17.34
N GLN A 58 15.30 44.85 18.52
CA GLN A 58 16.13 43.79 19.12
C GLN A 58 15.28 42.61 19.60
N ILE A 59 14.14 42.93 20.22
CA ILE A 59 13.25 41.91 20.78
C ILE A 59 12.66 41.10 19.64
N LYS A 60 12.25 41.74 18.53
CA LYS A 60 11.74 41.07 17.34
C LYS A 60 12.78 40.16 16.68
N ASP A 61 14.02 40.63 16.55
CA ASP A 61 15.11 39.81 15.99
C ASP A 61 15.46 38.61 16.87
N ALA A 62 15.50 38.79 18.19
CA ALA A 62 15.74 37.71 19.14
C ALA A 62 14.58 36.69 19.16
N LEU A 63 13.33 37.18 19.10
CA LEU A 63 12.13 36.37 19.05
C LEU A 63 12.06 35.56 17.76
N HIS A 64 12.31 36.18 16.60
CA HIS A 64 12.36 35.47 15.32
C HIS A 64 13.49 34.44 15.25
N LYS A 65 14.64 34.71 15.88
CA LYS A 65 15.72 33.73 15.97
C LYS A 65 15.33 32.54 16.86
N ALA A 66 14.65 32.80 17.97
CA ALA A 66 14.14 31.77 18.86
C ALA A 66 13.05 30.93 18.16
N GLU A 67 12.05 31.56 17.54
CA GLU A 67 11.00 30.90 16.76
C GLU A 67 11.57 30.08 15.60
N GLY A 68 12.52 30.65 14.84
CA GLY A 68 13.20 29.95 13.75
C GLY A 68 14.00 28.74 14.22
N ASN A 69 14.61 28.81 15.40
CA ASN A 69 15.30 27.68 16.01
C ASN A 69 14.31 26.60 16.49
N PHE A 70 13.20 27.00 17.13
CA PHE A 70 12.13 26.08 17.53
C PHE A 70 11.47 25.39 16.35
N ALA A 71 11.24 26.09 15.23
CA ALA A 71 10.71 25.51 14.00
C ALA A 71 11.66 24.43 13.45
N LYS A 72 12.96 24.73 13.38
CA LYS A 72 14.00 23.77 12.95
C LYS A 72 14.11 22.58 13.88
N GLU A 73 13.97 22.77 15.18
CA GLU A 73 14.07 21.70 16.17
C GLU A 73 12.85 20.78 16.12
N LYS A 74 11.64 21.34 15.97
CA LYS A 74 10.41 20.56 15.74
C LYS A 74 10.46 19.74 14.46
N GLU A 75 10.98 20.32 13.38
CA GLU A 75 11.15 19.60 12.11
C GLU A 75 12.13 18.44 12.26
N LYS A 76 13.28 18.65 12.93
CA LYS A 76 14.24 17.57 13.22
C LYS A 76 13.62 16.44 14.04
N ILE A 77 12.84 16.76 15.07
CA ILE A 77 12.15 15.76 15.90
C ILE A 77 11.12 15.00 15.07
N LYS A 78 10.31 15.68 14.26
CA LYS A 78 9.31 15.06 13.39
C LYS A 78 9.94 14.13 12.36
N VAL A 79 10.99 14.59 11.67
CA VAL A 79 11.72 13.78 10.69
C VAL A 79 12.38 12.58 11.34
N LYS A 80 12.93 12.73 12.56
CA LYS A 80 13.52 11.61 13.30
C LYS A 80 12.45 10.60 13.71
N ALA A 81 11.30 11.06 14.22
CA ALA A 81 10.17 10.20 14.57
C ALA A 81 9.57 9.49 13.34
N GLU A 82 9.50 10.16 12.19
CA GLU A 82 9.07 9.54 10.93
C GLU A 82 10.08 8.50 10.45
N LYS A 83 11.39 8.80 10.49
CA LYS A 83 12.44 7.81 10.17
C LYS A 83 12.42 6.62 11.11
N ASP A 84 12.20 6.84 12.40
CA ASP A 84 12.14 5.77 13.39
C ASP A 84 10.87 4.93 13.23
N LYS A 85 9.71 5.54 12.91
CA LYS A 85 8.49 4.81 12.51
C LYS A 85 8.69 4.00 11.23
N ILE A 86 9.37 4.55 10.22
CA ILE A 86 9.65 3.83 8.98
C ILE A 86 10.61 2.66 9.23
N LYS A 87 11.62 2.84 10.08
CA LYS A 87 12.54 1.76 10.46
C LYS A 87 11.84 0.65 11.23
N THR A 88 11.06 0.99 12.25
CA THR A 88 10.31 -0.01 13.03
C THR A 88 9.22 -0.68 12.20
N MET A 89 8.52 0.04 11.33
CA MET A 89 7.60 -0.57 10.36
C MET A 89 8.32 -1.47 9.37
N LYS A 90 9.52 -1.10 8.90
CA LYS A 90 10.31 -1.92 7.97
C LYS A 90 10.87 -3.16 8.66
N GLU A 91 11.27 -3.06 9.92
CA GLU A 91 11.73 -4.19 10.74
C GLU A 91 10.55 -5.12 11.08
N ALA A 92 9.42 -4.58 11.55
CA ALA A 92 8.19 -5.34 11.78
C ALA A 92 7.67 -5.97 10.48
N GLN A 93 7.69 -5.26 9.35
CA GLN A 93 7.32 -5.82 8.06
C GLN A 93 8.34 -6.87 7.58
N LYS A 94 9.63 -6.73 7.88
CA LYS A 94 10.64 -7.74 7.55
C LYS A 94 10.44 -9.00 8.39
N GLU A 95 10.06 -8.87 9.65
CA GLU A 95 9.77 -9.97 10.57
C GLU A 95 8.43 -10.64 10.23
N ILE A 96 7.38 -9.86 9.98
CA ILE A 96 6.08 -10.34 9.48
C ILE A 96 6.26 -10.98 8.11
N VAL A 97 7.06 -10.43 7.20
CA VAL A 97 7.37 -11.08 5.91
C VAL A 97 8.17 -12.34 6.15
N HIS A 98 9.11 -12.41 7.09
CA HIS A 98 9.87 -13.63 7.34
C HIS A 98 9.00 -14.76 7.92
N GLU A 99 8.08 -14.43 8.84
CA GLU A 99 7.10 -15.36 9.40
C GLU A 99 5.99 -15.71 8.40
N ALA A 100 5.51 -14.73 7.64
CA ALA A 100 4.55 -14.92 6.55
C ALA A 100 5.18 -15.74 5.42
N THR A 101 6.45 -15.57 5.08
CA THR A 101 7.10 -16.38 4.03
C THR A 101 7.25 -17.83 4.48
N LYS A 102 7.62 -18.09 5.74
CA LYS A 102 7.63 -19.45 6.29
C LYS A 102 6.23 -20.09 6.35
N THR A 103 5.20 -19.31 6.68
CA THR A 103 3.81 -19.80 6.82
C THR A 103 3.10 -19.95 5.46
N HIS A 104 3.27 -18.98 4.56
CA HIS A 104 2.77 -19.01 3.18
C HIS A 104 3.51 -20.02 2.29
N ALA A 105 4.82 -20.26 2.50
CA ALA A 105 5.50 -21.34 1.77
C ALA A 105 4.90 -22.72 2.12
N LYS A 106 4.56 -22.95 3.39
CA LYS A 106 3.90 -24.19 3.84
C LYS A 106 2.46 -24.32 3.28
N ALA A 107 1.73 -23.21 3.18
CA ALA A 107 0.38 -23.18 2.60
C ALA A 107 0.38 -23.31 1.07
N ASN A 108 1.25 -22.61 0.35
CA ASN A 108 1.40 -22.68 -1.10
C ASN A 108 1.94 -24.05 -1.54
N PHE A 109 2.80 -24.69 -0.75
CA PHE A 109 3.23 -26.07 -0.99
C PHE A 109 2.08 -27.06 -0.85
N LYS A 110 1.16 -26.87 0.11
CA LYS A 110 -0.02 -27.76 0.26
C LYS A 110 -0.96 -27.68 -0.95
N VAL A 111 -1.22 -26.47 -1.45
CA VAL A 111 -2.04 -26.25 -2.65
C VAL A 111 -1.33 -26.74 -3.91
N GLY A 112 -0.02 -26.48 -4.05
CA GLY A 112 0.79 -26.97 -5.17
C GLY A 112 0.90 -28.49 -5.22
N ALA A 113 1.10 -29.15 -4.07
CA ALA A 113 1.17 -30.61 -3.98
C ALA A 113 -0.17 -31.29 -4.29
N SER A 114 -1.29 -30.68 -3.88
CA SER A 114 -2.61 -31.22 -4.19
C SER A 114 -2.95 -31.05 -5.68
N PHE A 115 -2.63 -29.91 -6.30
CA PHE A 115 -2.76 -29.73 -7.75
C PHE A 115 -1.87 -30.69 -8.54
N ALA A 116 -0.59 -30.82 -8.15
CA ALA A 116 0.34 -31.76 -8.78
C ALA A 116 -0.15 -33.22 -8.64
N GLY A 117 -0.70 -33.58 -7.47
CA GLY A 117 -1.30 -34.90 -7.24
C GLY A 117 -2.49 -35.18 -8.17
N VAL A 118 -3.42 -34.24 -8.31
CA VAL A 118 -4.58 -34.38 -9.21
C VAL A 118 -4.14 -34.49 -10.67
N LEU A 119 -3.19 -33.65 -11.11
CA LEU A 119 -2.66 -33.68 -12.47
C LEU A 119 -1.89 -34.98 -12.76
N ALA A 120 -1.16 -35.52 -11.79
CA ALA A 120 -0.48 -36.80 -11.92
C ALA A 120 -1.48 -37.97 -12.08
N ILE A 121 -2.56 -37.98 -11.29
CA ILE A 121 -3.64 -38.98 -11.42
C ILE A 121 -4.33 -38.85 -12.78
N GLY A 122 -4.65 -37.62 -13.21
CA GLY A 122 -5.22 -37.37 -14.53
C GLY A 122 -4.30 -37.80 -15.67
N GLY A 123 -3.00 -37.53 -15.57
CA GLY A 123 -2.00 -37.97 -16.55
C GLY A 123 -1.90 -39.49 -16.66
N LEU A 124 -1.89 -40.21 -15.52
CA LEU A 124 -1.93 -41.67 -15.51
C LEU A 124 -3.20 -42.22 -16.17
N PHE A 125 -4.35 -41.57 -15.94
CA PHE A 125 -5.61 -41.96 -16.55
C PHE A 125 -5.61 -41.78 -18.08
N VAL A 126 -5.05 -40.66 -18.57
CA VAL A 126 -4.89 -40.41 -20.02
C VAL A 126 -3.97 -41.46 -20.67
N LEU A 127 -2.88 -41.83 -20.01
CA LEU A 127 -1.99 -42.89 -20.50
C LEU A 127 -2.70 -44.23 -20.59
N ALA A 128 -3.47 -44.62 -19.57
CA ALA A 128 -4.27 -45.84 -19.58
C ALA A 128 -5.30 -45.83 -20.72
N GLN A 129 -5.93 -44.68 -20.98
CA GLN A 129 -6.87 -44.51 -22.10
C GLN A 129 -6.18 -44.62 -23.46
N MET A 130 -4.96 -44.09 -23.63
CA MET A 130 -4.20 -44.27 -24.87
C MET A 130 -3.82 -45.73 -25.12
N VAL A 131 -3.39 -46.46 -24.08
CA VAL A 131 -3.11 -47.90 -24.19
C VAL A 131 -4.38 -48.65 -24.61
N THR A 132 -5.51 -48.32 -23.99
CA THR A 132 -6.81 -48.96 -24.29
C THR A 132 -7.24 -48.66 -25.73
N ALA A 133 -7.20 -47.39 -26.15
CA ALA A 133 -7.53 -46.98 -27.51
C ALA A 133 -6.59 -47.61 -28.54
N GLY A 134 -5.28 -47.65 -28.27
CA GLY A 134 -4.29 -48.28 -29.14
C GLY A 134 -4.54 -49.78 -29.32
N LEU A 135 -4.85 -50.49 -28.23
CA LEU A 135 -5.20 -51.92 -28.30
C LEU A 135 -6.49 -52.16 -29.08
N LEU A 136 -7.48 -51.28 -28.93
CA LEU A 136 -8.76 -51.35 -29.63
C LEU A 136 -8.58 -51.12 -31.14
N VAL A 137 -7.78 -50.14 -31.53
CA VAL A 137 -7.41 -49.88 -32.92
C VAL A 137 -6.64 -51.07 -33.50
N MET A 138 -5.61 -51.58 -32.81
CA MET A 138 -4.86 -52.74 -33.28
C MET A 138 -5.72 -53.99 -33.42
N SER A 139 -6.64 -54.24 -32.48
CA SER A 139 -7.56 -55.38 -32.52
C SER A 139 -8.60 -55.23 -33.62
N ALA A 140 -9.13 -54.03 -33.84
CA ALA A 140 -10.06 -53.73 -34.92
C ALA A 140 -9.38 -53.91 -36.29
N THR A 141 -8.20 -53.29 -36.49
CA THR A 141 -7.43 -53.42 -37.73
C THR A 141 -6.95 -54.86 -37.95
N GLY A 142 -6.44 -55.52 -36.91
CA GLY A 142 -6.01 -56.92 -36.96
C GLY A 142 -7.17 -57.88 -37.23
N GLY A 143 -8.35 -57.63 -36.66
CA GLY A 143 -9.57 -58.41 -36.91
C GLY A 143 -10.08 -58.28 -38.34
N VAL A 144 -10.03 -57.08 -38.92
CA VAL A 144 -10.35 -56.85 -40.34
C VAL A 144 -9.38 -57.65 -41.22
N ILE A 145 -8.07 -57.48 -41.04
CA ILE A 145 -7.05 -58.15 -41.86
C ILE A 145 -7.12 -59.68 -41.68
N GLY A 146 -7.23 -60.17 -40.45
CA GLY A 146 -7.35 -61.59 -40.14
C GLY A 146 -8.62 -62.21 -40.69
N GLY A 147 -9.75 -61.49 -40.68
CA GLY A 147 -11.02 -61.94 -41.26
C GLY A 147 -10.95 -62.12 -42.78
N TYR A 148 -10.32 -61.17 -43.49
CA TYR A 148 -10.07 -61.31 -44.93
C TYR A 148 -9.10 -62.46 -45.24
N TYR A 149 -8.06 -62.64 -44.43
CA TYR A 149 -7.12 -63.76 -44.57
C TYR A 149 -7.82 -65.12 -44.37
N TRP A 150 -8.63 -65.27 -43.31
CA TRP A 150 -9.38 -66.50 -43.02
C TRP A 150 -10.43 -66.79 -44.10
N ARG A 151 -11.16 -65.78 -44.59
CA ARG A 151 -12.08 -65.93 -45.73
C ARG A 151 -11.35 -66.35 -47.00
N GLY A 152 -10.19 -65.75 -47.30
CA GLY A 152 -9.36 -66.16 -48.43
C GLY A 152 -8.93 -67.62 -48.36
N LYS A 153 -8.59 -68.12 -47.16
CA LYS A 153 -8.23 -69.54 -46.95
C LYS A 153 -9.44 -70.46 -47.04
N ARG A 154 -10.62 -70.05 -46.57
CA ARG A 154 -11.88 -70.83 -46.75
C ARG A 154 -12.36 -70.86 -48.20
N ILE A 155 -12.16 -69.80 -48.97
CA ILE A 155 -12.50 -69.80 -50.41
C ILE A 155 -11.53 -70.70 -51.18
N LYS A 156 -10.25 -70.77 -50.78
CA LYS A 156 -9.26 -71.71 -51.35
C LYS A 156 -9.48 -73.18 -50.95
N ASN A 157 -9.98 -73.45 -49.74
CA ASN A 157 -10.22 -74.82 -49.25
C ASN A 157 -11.68 -75.28 -49.36
N GLY A 158 -12.59 -74.43 -49.85
CA GLY A 158 -14.04 -74.62 -49.82
C GLY A 158 -14.69 -74.74 -51.19
N THR A 159 -13.99 -75.29 -52.18
CA THR A 159 -14.63 -75.78 -53.42
C THR A 159 -15.27 -77.14 -53.13
N ASN A 160 -16.35 -77.14 -52.34
CA ASN A 160 -17.46 -78.11 -52.32
C ASN A 160 -18.21 -78.01 -50.98
N LEU A 161 -19.38 -77.34 -51.01
CA LEU A 161 -20.69 -77.87 -50.60
C LEU A 161 -21.60 -76.84 -49.89
N GLN A 162 -22.77 -76.73 -50.52
CA GLN A 162 -24.11 -76.57 -49.93
C GLN A 162 -24.58 -75.15 -49.59
N GLU A 163 -25.25 -74.58 -50.59
CA GLU A 163 -26.45 -73.77 -50.40
C GLU A 163 -27.46 -74.48 -49.48
N LEU A 164 -28.20 -73.71 -48.66
CA LEU A 164 -29.58 -73.95 -48.17
C LEU A 164 -29.96 -72.86 -47.10
N PRO A 165 -31.24 -72.60 -46.80
CA PRO A 165 -32.06 -71.47 -47.30
C PRO A 165 -32.42 -70.43 -46.20
N PRO A 166 -33.14 -69.33 -46.50
CA PRO A 166 -33.40 -68.27 -45.52
C PRO A 166 -34.55 -68.66 -44.57
N HIS A 167 -34.33 -68.57 -43.25
CA HIS A 167 -35.41 -68.72 -42.27
C HIS A 167 -35.68 -67.41 -41.51
N LYS A 168 -36.96 -67.09 -41.51
CA LYS A 168 -37.63 -65.87 -41.08
C LYS A 168 -37.94 -65.96 -39.56
N ASN A 169 -38.18 -64.78 -38.98
CA ASN A 169 -39.27 -64.49 -38.04
C ASN A 169 -39.05 -64.42 -36.50
N ASP A 170 -39.47 -63.24 -36.01
CA ASP A 170 -40.38 -62.99 -34.88
C ASP A 170 -39.81 -62.58 -33.51
N LEU A 171 -39.62 -61.26 -33.42
CA LEU A 171 -39.64 -60.44 -32.19
C LEU A 171 -40.98 -60.58 -31.45
N LYS A 172 -40.93 -60.82 -30.13
CA LYS A 172 -42.10 -60.80 -29.24
C LYS A 172 -41.93 -59.71 -28.18
N VAL A 173 -42.73 -58.65 -28.33
CA VAL A 173 -42.93 -57.54 -27.38
C VAL A 173 -43.82 -58.02 -26.23
N ILE A 174 -43.49 -57.64 -24.98
CA ILE A 174 -44.40 -57.75 -23.83
C ILE A 174 -44.51 -56.36 -23.18
N GLU A 175 -45.74 -55.86 -23.17
CA GLU A 175 -46.21 -54.62 -22.56
C GLU A 175 -46.22 -54.64 -21.02
N GLU A 176 -46.12 -53.43 -20.49
CA GLU A 176 -46.05 -52.98 -19.11
C GLU A 176 -47.40 -53.14 -18.37
N LYS A 177 -47.38 -53.59 -17.10
CA LYS A 177 -48.54 -53.58 -16.20
C LYS A 177 -48.28 -52.68 -14.98
N LYS A 178 -49.16 -51.69 -14.85
CA LYS A 178 -49.16 -50.53 -13.95
C LYS A 178 -49.96 -50.79 -12.65
N LEU A 179 -49.64 -49.99 -11.63
CA LEU A 179 -50.46 -49.59 -10.45
C LEU A 179 -50.69 -50.68 -9.37
N VAL A 180 -50.75 -50.40 -8.06
CA VAL A 180 -51.58 -49.38 -7.38
C VAL A 180 -50.99 -48.99 -6.02
N SER A 181 -51.07 -47.69 -5.73
CA SER A 181 -50.92 -47.02 -4.43
C SER A 181 -52.13 -47.29 -3.51
N SER A 182 -51.89 -47.58 -2.22
CA SER A 182 -52.92 -47.39 -1.18
C SER A 182 -52.33 -47.15 0.22
N LYS A 183 -52.52 -45.90 0.67
CA LYS A 183 -53.06 -45.50 1.98
C LYS A 183 -52.37 -45.90 3.30
N LYS A 184 -51.97 -44.81 3.98
CA LYS A 184 -52.48 -44.31 5.28
C LYS A 184 -51.87 -44.81 6.59
N LEU A 185 -51.58 -43.78 7.40
CA LEU A 185 -51.76 -43.63 8.84
C LEU A 185 -50.73 -44.33 9.74
N LEU A 186 -49.91 -43.52 10.40
CA LEU A 186 -49.91 -43.47 11.87
C LEU A 186 -49.33 -42.14 12.36
N LYS A 187 -50.04 -41.64 13.38
CA LYS A 187 -49.84 -40.46 14.25
C LYS A 187 -48.44 -39.90 14.38
#